data_AF-A0A0N8R0T5-F1
#
_entry.id   AF-A0A0N8R0T5-F1
#
_cell.length_a   1.000
_cell.length_b   1.000
_cell.length_c   1.000
_cell.angle_alpha   90.00
_cell.angle_beta   90.00
_cell.angle_gamma   90.00
#
_symmetry.space_group_name_H-M   'P 1'
#
loop_
_entity.id
_entity.type
_entity.pdbx_description
1 polymer ?
#
loop_
_entity_poly.entity_id
_entity_poly.type
_entity_poly.pdbx_seq_one_letter_code
_entity_poly.pdbx_strand_id
1 'polypeptide(L)'
;MRRRVAVEEAAPDPDPQRDALVEVVALLTPLRERRKNSLERRCREEQEQISRMQAAIELAEQECVEDLRQQRQERKALALQCEGQVMSINGIQQWQQQEQQLMDRQTELRLHTQRLNLELENQQLRAREVQTELRASQRALEKLACLRETLA
;
A
#
# COMPACT_ATOMS: atom_id res chain seq x y z
N MET A 1 47.31 18.08 68.65
CA MET A 1 46.33 18.24 67.55
C MET A 1 47.02 17.91 66.23
N ARG A 2 46.70 16.79 65.58
CA ARG A 2 47.18 16.48 64.22
C ARG A 2 46.01 16.72 63.26
N ARG A 3 46.12 17.75 62.40
CA ARG A 3 45.17 17.97 61.30
C ARG A 3 45.29 16.81 60.33
N ARG A 4 44.23 16.01 60.17
CA ARG A 4 44.10 15.09 59.04
C ARG A 4 43.89 15.94 57.80
N VAL A 5 44.84 15.85 56.87
CA VAL A 5 44.67 16.40 55.52
C VAL A 5 43.58 15.57 54.87
N ALA A 6 42.45 16.20 54.54
CA ALA A 6 41.45 15.61 53.68
C ALA A 6 42.12 15.43 52.31
N VAL A 7 42.39 14.19 51.93
CA VAL A 7 42.70 13.86 50.54
C VAL A 7 41.38 14.07 49.82
N GLU A 8 41.26 15.16 49.07
CA GLU A 8 40.24 15.27 48.03
C GLU A 8 40.51 14.12 47.05
N GLU A 9 39.71 13.06 47.13
CA GLU A 9 39.63 12.07 46.05
C GLU A 9 39.24 12.84 44.79
N ALA A 10 40.21 13.04 43.90
CA ALA A 10 39.94 13.56 42.57
C ALA A 10 38.82 12.70 41.96
N ALA A 11 37.77 13.36 41.46
CA ALA A 11 36.69 12.68 40.77
C ALA A 11 37.30 11.76 39.70
N PRO A 12 36.82 10.51 39.58
CA PRO A 12 37.35 9.59 38.58
C PRO A 12 37.28 10.24 37.20
N ASP A 13 38.36 10.14 36.43
CA ASP A 13 38.40 10.63 35.06
C ASP A 13 37.20 10.06 34.27
N PRO A 14 36.57 10.88 33.40
CA PRO A 14 35.41 10.43 32.62
C PRO A 14 35.80 9.21 31.77
N ASP A 15 34.95 8.19 31.78
CA ASP A 15 35.15 6.98 30.97
C ASP A 15 35.06 7.34 29.48
N PRO A 16 36.18 7.30 28.73
CA PRO A 16 36.20 7.73 27.33
C PRO A 16 35.31 6.84 26.44
N GLN A 17 35.00 5.61 26.87
CA GLN A 17 34.08 4.73 26.15
C GLN A 17 32.63 5.18 26.32
N ARG A 18 32.28 5.69 27.52
CA ARG A 18 30.95 6.26 27.79
C ARG A 18 30.73 7.53 26.97
N ASP A 19 31.72 8.41 26.91
CA ASP A 19 31.64 9.66 26.13
C ASP A 19 31.48 9.38 24.63
N ALA A 20 32.26 8.44 24.09
CA ALA A 20 32.11 8.00 22.69
C ALA A 20 30.72 7.42 22.41
N LEU A 21 30.14 6.66 23.34
CA LEU A 21 28.77 6.13 23.20
C LEU A 21 27.72 7.25 23.23
N VAL A 22 27.88 8.26 24.08
CA VAL A 22 27.00 9.43 24.13
C VAL A 22 27.03 10.18 22.79
N GLU A 23 28.22 10.41 22.23
CA GLU A 23 28.37 11.04 20.92
C GLU A 23 27.72 10.22 19.80
N VAL A 24 27.93 8.90 19.78
CA VAL A 24 27.29 8.00 18.80
C VAL A 24 25.77 8.04 18.91
N VAL A 25 25.21 8.03 20.13
CA VAL A 25 23.76 8.13 20.35
C VAL A 25 23.24 9.50 19.89
N ALA A 26 23.95 10.58 20.17
CA ALA A 26 23.59 11.93 19.73
C ALA A 26 23.58 12.04 18.19
N LEU A 27 24.51 11.38 17.50
CA LEU A 27 24.58 11.35 16.03
C LEU A 27 23.50 10.45 15.40
N LEU A 28 23.25 9.26 15.96
CA LEU A 28 22.33 8.28 15.37
C LEU A 28 20.85 8.63 15.57
N THR A 29 20.50 9.28 16.67
CA THR A 29 19.11 9.63 17.00
C THR A 29 18.41 10.43 15.89
N PRO A 30 18.91 11.61 15.45
CA PRO A 30 18.24 12.40 14.41
C PRO A 30 18.18 11.68 13.05
N LEU A 31 19.18 10.87 12.72
CA LEU A 31 19.18 10.07 11.50
C LEU A 31 18.05 9.03 11.50
N ARG A 32 17.85 8.34 12.63
CA ARG A 32 16.79 7.35 12.79
C ARG A 32 15.40 7.98 12.89
N GLU A 33 15.28 9.15 13.51
CA GLU A 33 14.02 9.91 13.52
C GLU A 33 13.63 10.34 12.11
N ARG A 34 14.58 10.84 11.31
CA ARG A 34 14.34 11.17 9.90
C ARG A 34 13.89 9.93 9.11
N ARG A 35 14.52 8.78 9.32
CA ARG A 35 14.12 7.52 8.67
C ARG A 35 12.70 7.10 9.07
N LYS A 36 12.37 7.15 10.37
CA LYS A 36 11.02 6.86 10.89
C LYS A 36 9.99 7.77 10.23
N ASN A 37 10.21 9.09 10.24
CA ASN A 37 9.30 10.07 9.66
C ASN A 37 9.10 9.84 8.15
N SER A 38 10.16 9.46 7.44
CA SER A 38 10.07 9.09 6.02
C SER A 38 9.21 7.83 5.81
N LEU A 39 9.35 6.82 6.67
CA LEU A 39 8.55 5.60 6.61
C LEU A 39 7.08 5.86 6.99
N GLU A 40 6.80 6.74 7.95
CA GLU A 40 5.44 7.17 8.28
C GLU A 40 4.74 7.84 7.10
N ARG A 41 5.46 8.68 6.34
CA ARG A 41 4.94 9.29 5.11
C ARG A 41 4.61 8.22 4.06
N ARG A 42 5.56 7.31 3.80
CA ARG A 42 5.34 6.19 2.88
C ARG A 42 4.14 5.34 3.30
N CYS A 43 3.99 5.00 4.58
CA CYS A 43 2.80 4.27 5.06
C CYS A 43 1.49 4.99 4.72
N ARG A 44 1.45 6.32 4.84
CA ARG A 44 0.25 7.11 4.47
C ARG A 44 0.01 7.08 2.98
N GLU A 45 1.05 7.26 2.18
CA GLU A 45 0.98 7.21 0.71
C GLU A 45 0.49 5.85 0.21
N GLU A 46 1.04 4.75 0.75
CA GLU A 46 0.60 3.39 0.42
C GLU A 46 -0.87 3.15 0.78
N GLN A 47 -1.31 3.67 1.94
CA GLN A 47 -2.71 3.56 2.39
C GLN A 47 -3.66 4.37 1.51
N GLU A 48 -3.29 5.61 1.15
CA GLU A 48 -4.05 6.42 0.21
C GLU A 48 -4.18 5.73 -1.16
N GLN A 49 -3.10 5.12 -1.64
CA GLN A 49 -3.11 4.39 -2.90
C GLN A 49 -4.05 3.18 -2.84
N ILE A 50 -4.05 2.41 -1.74
CA ILE A 50 -5.01 1.32 -1.52
C ILE A 50 -6.44 1.84 -1.61
N SER A 51 -6.76 2.95 -0.94
CA SER A 51 -8.11 3.53 -0.97
C SER A 51 -8.52 3.99 -2.37
N ARG A 52 -7.61 4.58 -3.15
CA ARG A 52 -7.86 4.95 -4.55
C ARG A 52 -8.14 3.73 -5.42
N MET A 53 -7.38 2.65 -5.23
CA MET A 53 -7.58 1.41 -5.98
C MET A 53 -8.89 0.71 -5.62
N GLN A 54 -9.28 0.72 -4.35
CA GLN A 54 -10.59 0.23 -3.91
C GLN A 54 -11.73 0.99 -4.60
N ALA A 55 -11.66 2.32 -4.63
CA ALA A 55 -12.63 3.14 -5.35
C ALA A 55 -12.66 2.84 -6.86
N ALA A 56 -11.50 2.59 -7.48
CA ALA A 56 -11.43 2.21 -8.89
C ALA A 56 -12.06 0.83 -9.16
N ILE A 57 -11.88 -0.13 -8.24
CA ILE A 57 -12.53 -1.45 -8.33
C ILE A 57 -14.05 -1.30 -8.21
N GLU A 58 -14.54 -0.52 -7.24
CA GLU A 58 -15.97 -0.26 -7.06
C GLU A 58 -16.60 0.34 -8.33
N LEU A 59 -15.92 1.29 -8.97
CA LEU A 59 -16.36 1.88 -10.23
C LEU A 59 -16.37 0.83 -11.37
N ALA A 60 -15.31 0.03 -11.52
CA ALA A 60 -15.25 -1.00 -12.54
C ALA A 60 -16.33 -2.09 -12.35
N GLU A 61 -16.67 -2.42 -11.09
CA GLU A 61 -17.76 -3.33 -10.77
C GLU A 61 -19.13 -2.73 -11.13
N GLN A 62 -19.34 -1.44 -10.88
CA GLN A 62 -20.55 -0.73 -11.31
C GLN A 62 -20.69 -0.72 -12.83
N GLU A 63 -19.60 -0.43 -13.55
CA GLU A 63 -19.56 -0.49 -15.01
C GLU A 63 -19.91 -1.88 -15.54
N CYS A 64 -19.41 -2.95 -14.90
CA CYS A 64 -19.79 -4.32 -15.24
C CYS A 64 -21.30 -4.59 -15.08
N VAL A 65 -21.91 -4.05 -14.03
CA VAL A 65 -23.35 -4.22 -13.76
C VAL A 65 -24.20 -3.47 -14.78
N GLU A 66 -23.83 -2.21 -15.08
CA GLU A 66 -24.53 -1.39 -16.07
C GLU A 66 -24.37 -1.96 -17.49
N ASP A 67 -23.17 -2.41 -17.87
CA ASP A 67 -22.93 -3.06 -19.15
C ASP A 67 -23.76 -4.34 -19.30
N LEU A 68 -23.84 -5.17 -18.25
CA LEU A 68 -24.69 -6.36 -18.26
C LEU A 68 -26.19 -6.01 -18.38
N ARG A 69 -26.63 -4.89 -17.82
CA ARG A 69 -28.00 -4.39 -18.00
C ARG A 69 -28.25 -3.95 -19.43
N GLN A 70 -27.34 -3.18 -20.02
CA GLN A 70 -27.41 -2.72 -21.40
C GLN A 70 -27.38 -3.89 -22.38
N GLN A 71 -26.44 -4.82 -22.19
CA GLN A 71 -26.31 -6.05 -22.97
C GLN A 71 -27.62 -6.84 -22.98
N ARG A 72 -28.29 -7.00 -21.84
CA ARG A 72 -29.59 -7.70 -21.78
C ARG A 72 -30.68 -7.00 -22.60
N GLN A 73 -30.67 -5.67 -22.68
CA GLN A 73 -31.61 -4.91 -23.49
C GLN A 73 -31.30 -5.04 -24.98
N GLU A 74 -30.02 -4.92 -25.35
CA GLU A 74 -29.55 -5.06 -26.73
C GLU A 74 -29.81 -6.47 -27.26
N ARG A 75 -29.50 -7.52 -26.49
CA ARG A 75 -29.81 -8.91 -26.85
C ARG A 75 -31.30 -9.15 -27.06
N LYS A 76 -32.16 -8.56 -26.22
CA LYS A 76 -33.62 -8.63 -26.40
C LYS A 76 -34.07 -7.93 -27.68
N ALA A 77 -33.53 -6.74 -27.97
CA ALA A 77 -33.84 -6.02 -29.20
C ALA A 77 -33.39 -6.80 -30.45
N LEU A 78 -32.18 -7.38 -30.43
CA LEU A 78 -31.65 -8.23 -31.48
C LEU A 78 -32.51 -9.48 -31.70
N ALA A 79 -32.96 -10.12 -30.63
CA ALA A 79 -33.85 -11.28 -30.71
C ALA A 79 -35.20 -10.92 -31.36
N LEU A 80 -35.81 -9.80 -30.94
CA LEU A 80 -37.08 -9.31 -31.50
C LEU A 80 -36.99 -8.96 -32.98
N GLN A 81 -35.84 -8.46 -33.45
CA GLN A 81 -35.63 -8.17 -34.88
C GLN A 81 -35.63 -9.44 -35.74
N CYS A 82 -35.19 -10.56 -35.19
CA CYS A 82 -35.02 -11.82 -35.92
C CYS A 82 -36.23 -12.77 -35.75
N GLU A 83 -37.08 -12.52 -34.75
CA GLU A 83 -38.22 -13.39 -34.44
C GLU A 83 -39.22 -13.44 -35.60
N GLY A 84 -39.47 -14.64 -36.13
CA GLY A 84 -40.40 -14.87 -37.24
C GLY A 84 -39.94 -14.38 -38.62
N GLN A 85 -38.70 -13.90 -38.75
CA GLN A 85 -38.16 -13.43 -40.03
C GLN A 85 -37.31 -14.49 -40.75
N VAL A 86 -37.48 -14.60 -42.07
CA VAL A 86 -36.57 -15.38 -42.91
C VAL A 86 -35.34 -14.53 -43.20
N MET A 87 -34.22 -14.90 -42.59
CA MET A 87 -32.95 -14.19 -42.73
C MET A 87 -32.08 -14.79 -43.84
N SER A 88 -31.33 -13.94 -44.54
CA SER A 88 -30.24 -14.41 -45.40
C SER A 88 -29.07 -14.91 -44.55
N ILE A 89 -28.21 -15.75 -45.12
CA ILE A 89 -26.99 -16.25 -44.46
C ILE A 89 -26.11 -15.08 -43.97
N ASN A 90 -25.97 -14.02 -44.78
CA ASN A 90 -25.22 -12.82 -44.39
C ASN A 90 -25.86 -12.10 -43.20
N GLY A 91 -27.19 -12.05 -43.13
CA GLY A 91 -27.91 -11.48 -41.98
C GLY A 91 -27.67 -12.26 -40.69
N ILE A 92 -27.64 -13.60 -40.78
CA ILE A 92 -27.32 -14.47 -39.64
C ILE A 92 -25.89 -14.22 -39.16
N GLN A 93 -24.92 -14.08 -40.07
CA GLN A 93 -23.52 -13.79 -39.73
C GLN A 93 -23.36 -12.44 -39.03
N GLN A 94 -24.04 -11.39 -39.52
CA GLN A 94 -24.02 -10.06 -38.88
C GLN A 94 -24.61 -10.11 -37.47
N TRP A 95 -25.73 -10.82 -37.29
CA TRP A 95 -26.34 -11.01 -35.98
C TRP A 95 -25.41 -11.73 -35.01
N GLN A 96 -24.77 -12.83 -35.46
CA GLN A 96 -23.79 -13.56 -34.66
C GLN A 96 -22.59 -12.68 -34.28
N GLN A 97 -22.11 -11.85 -35.21
CA GLN A 97 -21.00 -10.93 -34.94
C GLN A 97 -21.37 -9.88 -33.89
N GLN A 98 -22.58 -9.32 -33.95
CA GLN A 98 -23.08 -8.37 -32.95
C GLN A 98 -23.21 -9.03 -31.57
N GLU A 99 -23.78 -10.23 -31.50
CA GLU A 99 -23.88 -11.00 -30.27
C GLU A 99 -22.49 -11.30 -29.67
N GLN A 100 -21.52 -11.67 -30.51
CA GLN A 100 -20.15 -11.94 -30.08
C GLN A 100 -19.47 -10.68 -29.52
N GLN A 101 -19.60 -9.53 -30.20
CA GLN A 101 -19.03 -8.26 -29.73
C GLN A 101 -19.54 -7.86 -28.35
N LEU A 102 -20.82 -8.11 -28.06
CA LEU A 102 -21.41 -7.88 -26.75
C LEU A 102 -20.79 -8.78 -25.66
N MET A 103 -20.50 -10.03 -25.98
CA MET A 103 -19.85 -10.98 -25.06
C MET A 103 -18.37 -10.65 -24.85
N ASP A 104 -17.68 -10.23 -25.90
CA ASP A 104 -16.27 -9.85 -25.84
C ASP A 104 -16.07 -8.65 -24.90
N ARG A 105 -16.90 -7.60 -25.05
CA ARG A 105 -16.88 -6.43 -24.16
C ARG A 105 -17.08 -6.80 -22.69
N GLN A 106 -18.04 -7.69 -22.39
CA GLN A 106 -18.25 -8.18 -21.02
C GLN A 106 -17.02 -8.92 -20.49
N THR A 107 -16.36 -9.69 -21.35
CA THR A 107 -15.13 -10.42 -20.98
C THR A 107 -14.01 -9.43 -20.67
N GLU A 108 -13.83 -8.39 -21.48
CA GLU A 108 -12.84 -7.34 -21.25
C GLU A 108 -13.04 -6.62 -19.92
N LEU A 109 -14.28 -6.23 -19.58
CA LEU A 109 -14.60 -5.57 -18.32
C LEU A 109 -14.30 -6.46 -17.11
N ARG A 110 -14.67 -7.75 -17.17
CA ARG A 110 -14.34 -8.71 -16.11
C ARG A 110 -12.83 -8.90 -15.93
N LEU A 111 -12.09 -9.00 -17.03
CA LEU A 111 -10.64 -9.09 -16.99
C LEU A 111 -10.01 -7.82 -16.42
N HIS A 112 -10.57 -6.64 -16.72
CA HIS A 112 -10.12 -5.39 -16.14
C HIS A 112 -10.29 -5.37 -14.61
N THR A 113 -11.48 -5.72 -14.10
CA THR A 113 -11.72 -5.82 -12.66
C THR A 113 -10.79 -6.84 -11.98
N GLN A 114 -10.53 -7.98 -12.62
CA GLN A 114 -9.59 -8.98 -12.10
C GLN A 114 -8.15 -8.44 -12.01
N ARG A 115 -7.69 -7.69 -13.03
CA ARG A 115 -6.36 -7.05 -12.99
C ARG A 115 -6.26 -6.04 -11.85
N LEU A 116 -7.27 -5.19 -11.66
CA LEU A 116 -7.29 -4.23 -10.55
C LEU A 116 -7.22 -4.92 -9.19
N ASN A 117 -7.92 -6.04 -9.00
CA ASN A 117 -7.84 -6.82 -7.77
C ASN A 117 -6.44 -7.40 -7.52
N LEU A 118 -5.79 -7.95 -8.55
CA LEU A 118 -4.41 -8.44 -8.42
C LEU A 118 -3.41 -7.30 -8.10
N GLU A 119 -3.60 -6.13 -8.71
CA GLU A 119 -2.80 -4.96 -8.39
C GLU A 119 -3.03 -4.51 -6.93
N LEU A 120 -4.28 -4.55 -6.44
CA LEU A 120 -4.63 -4.22 -5.06
C LEU A 120 -3.93 -5.16 -4.07
N GLU A 121 -3.94 -6.47 -4.34
CA GLU A 121 -3.24 -7.45 -3.51
C GLU A 121 -1.72 -7.15 -3.42
N ASN A 122 -1.09 -6.87 -4.56
CA ASN A 122 0.32 -6.46 -4.60
C ASN A 122 0.59 -5.19 -3.79
N GLN A 123 -0.31 -4.21 -3.89
CA GLN A 123 -0.20 -2.96 -3.16
C GLN A 123 -0.37 -3.16 -1.64
N GLN A 124 -1.26 -4.05 -1.23
CA GLN A 124 -1.41 -4.44 0.18
C GLN A 124 -0.16 -5.13 0.73
N LEU A 125 0.52 -5.95 -0.08
CA LEU A 125 1.80 -6.56 0.31
C LEU A 125 2.87 -5.48 0.55
N ARG A 126 3.02 -4.54 -0.38
CA ARG A 126 3.96 -3.40 -0.22
C ARG A 126 3.66 -2.58 1.03
N ALA A 127 2.39 -2.27 1.27
CA ALA A 127 1.98 -1.55 2.48
C ALA A 127 2.37 -2.30 3.76
N ARG A 128 2.22 -3.63 3.79
CA ARG A 128 2.67 -4.46 4.92
C ARG A 128 4.18 -4.41 5.12
N GLU A 129 4.96 -4.45 4.05
CA GLU A 129 6.43 -4.32 4.11
C GLU A 129 6.86 -2.95 4.66
N VAL A 130 6.26 -1.86 4.20
CA VAL A 130 6.57 -0.53 4.72
C VAL A 130 6.17 -0.41 6.20
N GLN A 131 5.06 -1.03 6.61
CA GLN A 131 4.65 -1.08 8.02
C GLN A 131 5.63 -1.88 8.89
N THR A 132 6.16 -3.01 8.41
CA THR A 132 7.16 -3.79 9.16
C THR A 132 8.47 -3.01 9.29
N GLU A 133 8.92 -2.33 8.24
CA GLU A 133 10.06 -1.41 8.27
C GLU A 133 9.85 -0.28 9.28
N LEU A 134 8.66 0.34 9.30
CA LEU A 134 8.33 1.40 10.25
C LEU A 134 8.42 0.91 11.69
N ARG A 135 7.83 -0.25 11.99
CA ARG A 135 7.90 -0.86 13.33
C ARG A 135 9.35 -1.17 13.74
N ALA A 136 10.17 -1.66 12.82
CA ALA A 136 11.58 -1.88 13.07
C ALA A 136 12.31 -0.57 13.38
N SER A 137 12.02 0.50 12.63
CA SER A 137 12.58 1.84 12.86
C SER A 137 12.15 2.44 14.20
N GLN A 138 10.91 2.23 14.63
CA GLN A 138 10.40 2.67 15.93
C GLN A 138 11.12 1.95 17.07
N ARG A 139 11.21 0.61 17.02
CA ARG A 139 11.98 -0.18 18.00
C ARG A 139 13.45 0.22 18.05
N ALA A 140 14.03 0.56 16.90
CA ALA A 140 15.41 1.02 16.81
C ALA A 140 15.64 2.38 17.49
N LEU A 141 14.63 3.25 17.52
CA LEU A 141 14.65 4.51 18.26
C LEU A 141 14.40 4.29 19.75
N GLU A 142 13.46 3.42 20.12
CA GLU A 142 13.22 3.03 21.52
C GLU A 142 14.49 2.49 22.17
N LYS A 143 15.22 1.60 21.47
CA LYS A 143 16.52 1.09 21.94
C LYS A 143 17.56 2.20 22.15
N LEU A 144 17.63 3.19 21.26
CA LEU A 144 18.52 4.33 21.43
C LEU A 144 18.09 5.22 22.61
N ALA A 145 16.79 5.41 22.81
CA ALA A 145 16.26 6.16 23.94
C ALA A 145 16.61 5.47 25.27
N CYS A 146 16.42 4.15 25.38
CA CYS A 146 16.83 3.38 26.56
C CYS A 146 18.34 3.47 26.79
N LEU A 147 19.17 3.36 25.75
CA LEU A 147 20.62 3.53 25.87
C LEU A 147 21.00 4.94 26.36
N ARG A 148 20.33 5.97 25.84
CA ARG A 148 20.52 7.35 26.29
C ARG A 148 20.17 7.50 27.78
N GLU A 149 19.09 6.88 28.24
CA GLU A 149 18.69 6.88 29.65
C GLU A 149 19.71 6.17 30.54
N THR A 150 20.34 5.07 30.07
CA THR A 150 21.40 4.38 30.82
C THR A 150 22.74 5.13 30.84
N LEU A 151 22.96 6.02 29.86
CA LEU A 151 24.18 6.82 29.74
C LEU A 151 24.07 8.19 30.43
N ALA A 152 22.85 8.64 30.76
CA ALA A 152 22.57 9.83 31.57
C ALA A 152 22.93 9.58 33.05
#